data_AF-A0A382PAD5-F1
#
_entry.id   AF-A0A382PAD5-F1
#
_cell.length_a   1.000
_cell.length_b   1.000
_cell.length_c   1.000
_cell.angle_alpha   90.00
_cell.angle_beta   90.00
_cell.angle_gamma   90.00
#
_symmetry.space_group_name_H-M   'P 1'
#
loop_
_entity.id
_entity.type
_entity.pdbx_description
1 polymer ?
#
loop_
_entity_poly.entity_id
_entity_poly.type
_entity_poly.pdbx_seq_one_letter_code
_entity_poly.pdbx_strand_id
1 'polypeptide(L)' 'SDSEESFTLGLGAKLFILNLPVEFNYAYQDFGIFGGLNHMGMTLTY' A
#
# COMPACT_ATOMS: atom_id res chain seq x y z
N SER A 1 13.74 22.78 -14.36
CA SER A 1 12.69 22.42 -13.39
C SER A 1 12.36 20.98 -13.67
N ASP A 2 13.23 20.07 -13.22
CA ASP A 2 13.12 18.62 -13.42
C ASP A 2 12.84 18.05 -12.04
N SER A 3 11.57 18.04 -11.67
CA SER A 3 11.09 17.31 -10.51
C SER A 3 10.11 16.30 -11.04
N GLU A 4 10.58 15.06 -11.22
CA GLU A 4 9.68 13.91 -11.38
C GLU A 4 8.95 13.74 -10.05
N GLU A 5 7.80 14.40 -9.93
CA GLU A 5 6.97 14.39 -8.73
C GLU A 5 6.28 13.02 -8.63
N SER A 6 6.92 12.08 -7.94
CA SER A 6 6.31 10.79 -7.62
C SER A 6 5.41 10.92 -6.39
N PHE A 7 4.16 10.50 -6.53
CA PHE A 7 3.17 10.53 -5.47
C PHE A 7 2.82 9.12 -5.02
N THR A 8 2.93 8.85 -3.73
CA THR A 8 2.60 7.53 -3.15
C THR A 8 1.39 7.65 -2.24
N LEU A 9 0.36 6.85 -2.52
CA LEU A 9 -0.83 6.68 -1.69
C LEU A 9 -0.80 5.31 -1.02
N GLY A 10 -0.91 5.29 0.30
CA GLY A 10 -1.04 4.07 1.08
C GLY A 10 -2.39 4.01 1.79
N LEU A 11 -3.05 2.85 1.75
CA LEU A 11 -4.21 2.50 2.54
C LEU A 11 -3.89 1.22 3.32
N GLY A 12 -4.08 1.26 4.63
CA GLY A 12 -3.91 0.11 5.51
C GLY A 12 -5.17 -0.15 6.32
N ALA A 13 -5.57 -1.41 6.44
CA ALA A 13 -6.65 -1.85 7.31
C ALA A 13 -6.16 -2.94 8.25
N LYS A 14 -6.42 -2.77 9.55
CA LYS A 14 -6.11 -3.76 10.58
C LYS A 14 -7.40 -4.31 11.16
N LEU A 15 -7.57 -5.61 11.07
CA LEU A 15 -8.74 -6.34 11.54
C LEU A 15 -8.30 -7.34 12.60
N PHE A 16 -9.05 -7.45 13.69
CA PHE A 16 -8.86 -8.48 14.70
C PHE A 16 -9.96 -9.52 14.54
N ILE A 17 -9.60 -10.69 14.01
CA ILE A 17 -10.52 -11.82 13.83
C ILE A 17 -10.09 -12.91 14.79
N LEU A 18 -10.96 -13.32 15.72
CA LEU A 18 -10.67 -14.40 16.68
C LEU A 18 -9.36 -14.20 17.46
N ASN A 19 -9.07 -12.95 17.87
CA ASN A 19 -7.84 -12.57 18.57
C ASN A 19 -6.55 -12.68 17.74
N LEU A 20 -6.66 -12.94 16.43
CA LEU A 20 -5.57 -12.91 15.48
C LEU A 20 -5.60 -11.56 14.72
N PRO A 21 -4.52 -10.77 14.76
CA PRO A 21 -4.44 -9.56 13.97
C PRO A 21 -4.16 -9.91 12.50
N VAL A 22 -5.06 -9.48 11.62
CA VAL A 22 -4.94 -9.54 10.17
C VAL A 22 -4.73 -8.12 9.68
N GLU A 23 -3.62 -7.89 8.98
CA GLU A 23 -3.28 -6.59 8.42
C GLU A 23 -3.32 -6.66 6.90
N PHE A 24 -4.07 -5.75 6.30
CA PHE A 24 -4.15 -5.54 4.85
C PHE A 24 -3.47 -4.21 4.53
N ASN A 25 -2.50 -4.23 3.65
CA ASN A 25 -1.80 -3.04 3.18
C ASN A 25 -1.93 -2.96 1.66
N TYR A 26 -2.38 -1.81 1.18
CA TYR A 26 -2.44 -1.48 -0.22
C TYR A 26 -1.67 -0.18 -0.43
N ALA A 27 -0.67 -0.19 -1.29
CA ALA A 27 0.05 1.01 -1.68
C ALA A 27 -0.03 1.16 -3.20
N TYR A 28 -0.36 2.36 -3.64
CA TYR A 28 -0.27 2.78 -5.03
C TYR A 28 0.80 3.85 -5.13
N GLN A 29 1.74 3.66 -6.04
CA GLN A 29 2.75 4.66 -6.35
C GLN A 29 2.61 5.11 -7.79
N ASP A 30 2.45 6.41 -7.96
CA ASP A 30 2.36 7.09 -9.25
C ASP A 30 3.73 7.68 -9.62
N PHE A 31 4.21 7.37 -10.82
CA PHE A 31 5.45 7.91 -11.38
C PHE A 31 5.20 8.78 -12.63
N GLY A 32 3.99 9.34 -12.77
CA GLY A 32 3.62 10.15 -13.93
C GLY A 32 3.72 9.37 -15.25
N ILE A 33 4.63 9.79 -16.14
CA ILE A 33 4.82 9.23 -17.49
C ILE A 33 5.31 7.77 -17.50
N PHE A 34 5.88 7.28 -16.40
CA PHE A 34 6.38 5.91 -16.27
C PHE A 34 5.33 4.91 -15.78
N GLY A 35 4.11 5.39 -15.51
CA GLY A 35 2.98 4.59 -15.05
C GLY A 35 2.92 4.44 -13.52
N GLY A 36 1.95 3.65 -13.07
CA GLY A 36 1.69 3.41 -11.65
C GLY A 36 2.00 1.96 -11.25
N LEU A 37 2.58 1.79 -10.06
CA LEU A 37 2.78 0.48 -9.44
C LEU A 37 1.80 0.29 -8.28
N ASN A 38 1.15 -0.87 -8.27
CA ASN A 38 0.28 -1.28 -7.17
C ASN A 38 0.98 -2.36 -6.35
N HIS A 39 1.01 -2.18 -5.04
CA HIS A 39 1.49 -3.15 -4.07
C HIS A 39 0.34 -3.53 -3.14
N MET A 40 0.00 -4.83 -3.09
CA MET A 40 -0.98 -5.36 -2.16
C MET A 40 -0.30 -6.41 -1.28
N GLY A 41 -0.42 -6.24 0.03
CA GLY A 41 0.12 -7.14 1.03
C GLY A 41 -0.95 -7.54 2.05
N MET A 42 -0.90 -8.81 2.46
CA MET A 42 -1.68 -9.31 3.58
C MET A 42 -0.72 -9.97 4.56
N THR A 43 -0.77 -9.53 5.81
CA THR A 43 0.03 -10.08 6.90
C THR A 43 -0.91 -10.70 7.92
N LEU A 44 -0.71 -11.99 8.19
CA LEU A 44 -1.36 -12.72 9.28
C LEU A 44 -0.32 -12.99 10.35
N THR A 45 -0.59 -12.55 11.58
CA THR A 45 0.23 -12.92 12.75
C THR A 45 -0.51 -13.98 13.55
N TYR A 46 0.14 -15.11 13.81
CA TYR A 46 -0.39 -16.26 14.54
C TYR A 46 0.53 -16.66 15.70
#